data_AF-A0A2D6PNS2-F1
#
_entry.id   AF-A0A2D6PNS2-F1
#
_cell.length_a   1.000
_cell.length_b   1.000
_cell.length_c   1.000
_cell.angle_alpha   90.00
_cell.angle_beta   90.00
_cell.angle_gamma   90.00
#
_symmetry.space_group_name_H-M   'P 1'
#
loop_
_entity.id
_entity.type
_entity.pdbx_description
1 polymer ?
#
loop_
_entity_poly.entity_id
_entity_poly.type
_entity_poly.pdbx_seq_one_letter_code
_entity_poly.pdbx_strand_id
1 'polypeptide(L)'
;MIMTLSALAVIYASLSTCRQTDAKRLVAYSSVAHMGIVTIGIFSKTIEGIVAAVILMIAHGLVSSGLFIMVTNLYDRFHTKLIRYYRGATYTMPIFSLLFFALILANIAFPISLNFIGEFFSIVSAIQFS
;
A
#
# COMPACT_ATOMS: atom_id res chain seq x y z
N MET A 1 -19.58 13.72 -4.33
CA MET A 1 -18.56 14.06 -5.36
C MET A 1 -17.15 13.67 -4.93
N ILE A 2 -16.70 14.01 -3.72
CA ILE A 2 -15.33 13.65 -3.28
C ILE A 2 -15.17 12.13 -3.12
N MET A 3 -16.08 11.45 -2.42
CA MET A 3 -16.04 9.98 -2.29
C MET A 3 -16.07 9.23 -3.63
N THR A 4 -16.84 9.72 -4.60
CA THR A 4 -16.89 9.13 -5.95
C THR A 4 -15.58 9.31 -6.72
N LEU A 5 -14.93 10.49 -6.60
CA LEU A 5 -13.60 10.73 -7.16
C LEU A 5 -12.54 9.85 -6.50
N SER A 6 -12.59 9.70 -5.17
CA SER A 6 -11.69 8.83 -4.43
C SER A 6 -11.85 7.37 -4.83
N ALA A 7 -13.08 6.87 -4.96
CA ALA A 7 -13.34 5.51 -5.43
C ALA A 7 -12.77 5.26 -6.84
N LEU A 8 -12.98 6.22 -7.77
CA LEU A 8 -12.38 6.16 -9.10
C LEU A 8 -10.84 6.18 -9.05
N ALA A 9 -10.26 7.01 -8.17
CA ALA A 9 -8.81 7.08 -7.99
C ALA A 9 -8.23 5.74 -7.48
N VAL A 10 -8.90 5.08 -6.52
CA VAL A 10 -8.50 3.75 -6.02
C VAL A 10 -8.51 2.71 -7.14
N ILE A 11 -9.59 2.66 -7.92
CA ILE A 11 -9.72 1.71 -9.04
C ILE A 11 -8.63 1.96 -10.10
N TYR A 12 -8.44 3.23 -10.50
CA TYR A 12 -7.47 3.61 -11.51
C TYR A 12 -6.03 3.36 -11.06
N ALA A 13 -5.69 3.73 -9.82
CA ALA A 13 -4.37 3.48 -9.25
C ALA A 13 -4.09 1.97 -9.18
N SER A 14 -5.04 1.17 -8.70
CA SER A 14 -4.91 -0.28 -8.60
C SER A 14 -4.66 -0.92 -9.97
N LEU A 15 -5.44 -0.56 -11.00
CA LEU A 15 -5.24 -1.05 -12.37
C LEU A 15 -3.89 -0.62 -12.95
N SER A 16 -3.45 0.61 -12.64
CA SER A 16 -2.15 1.13 -13.08
C SER A 16 -0.98 0.37 -12.45
N THR A 17 -1.09 -0.04 -11.17
CA THR A 17 -0.03 -0.83 -10.51
C THR A 17 0.23 -2.17 -11.19
N CYS A 18 -0.80 -2.85 -11.71
CA CYS A 18 -0.65 -4.15 -12.37
C CYS A 18 0.23 -4.12 -13.62
N ARG A 19 0.34 -2.95 -14.28
CA ARG A 19 1.18 -2.78 -15.49
C ARG A 19 2.59 -2.35 -15.16
N GLN A 20 2.90 -2.05 -13.90
CA GLN A 20 4.16 -1.45 -13.51
C GLN A 20 5.27 -2.50 -13.44
N THR A 21 6.32 -2.31 -14.24
CA THR A 21 7.48 -3.22 -14.31
C THR A 21 8.64 -2.81 -13.40
N ASP A 22 8.64 -1.56 -12.95
CA ASP A 22 9.64 -0.98 -12.05
C ASP A 22 9.22 -1.11 -10.59
N ALA A 23 10.07 -1.68 -9.74
CA ALA A 23 9.78 -1.90 -8.33
C ALA A 23 9.49 -0.60 -7.56
N LYS A 24 10.28 0.46 -7.77
CA LYS A 24 10.09 1.76 -7.09
C LYS A 24 8.77 2.43 -7.47
N ARG A 25 8.39 2.34 -8.75
CA ARG A 25 7.11 2.89 -9.22
C ARG A 25 5.94 2.04 -8.73
N LEU A 26 6.08 0.72 -8.67
CA LEU A 26 5.04 -0.17 -8.16
C LEU A 26 4.66 0.20 -6.72
N VAL A 27 5.66 0.39 -5.84
CA VAL A 27 5.42 0.86 -4.46
C VAL A 27 4.71 2.23 -4.47
N ALA A 28 5.18 3.18 -5.27
CA ALA A 28 4.59 4.53 -5.33
C ALA A 28 3.12 4.52 -5.79
N TYR A 29 2.78 3.78 -6.85
CA TYR A 29 1.39 3.71 -7.33
C TYR A 29 0.49 2.96 -6.33
N SER A 30 1.01 1.97 -5.60
CA SER A 30 0.24 1.33 -4.53
C SER A 30 -0.09 2.30 -3.39
N SER A 31 0.82 3.21 -3.04
CA SER A 31 0.56 4.28 -2.06
C SER A 31 -0.59 5.20 -2.47
N VAL A 32 -0.75 5.48 -3.77
CA VAL A 32 -1.87 6.29 -4.27
C VAL A 32 -3.21 5.61 -4.01
N ALA A 33 -3.29 4.28 -4.14
CA ALA A 33 -4.50 3.53 -3.82
C ALA A 33 -4.86 3.61 -2.33
N HIS A 34 -3.89 3.42 -1.43
CA HIS A 34 -4.11 3.55 0.01
C HIS A 34 -4.58 4.95 0.41
N MET A 35 -3.95 6.00 -0.14
CA MET A 35 -4.38 7.39 0.12
C MET A 35 -5.78 7.68 -0.43
N GLY A 36 -6.18 7.02 -1.52
CA GLY A 36 -7.55 7.06 -2.01
C GLY A 36 -8.55 6.57 -0.95
N ILE A 37 -8.23 5.47 -0.25
CA ILE A 37 -9.07 4.93 0.84
C ILE A 37 -9.10 5.88 2.05
N VAL A 38 -7.95 6.48 2.41
CA VAL A 38 -7.88 7.50 3.48
C VAL A 38 -8.86 8.64 3.22
N THR A 39 -8.92 9.15 1.98
CA THR A 39 -9.86 10.23 1.66
C THR A 39 -11.32 9.77 1.77
N ILE A 40 -11.64 8.52 1.42
CA ILE A 40 -12.99 7.98 1.63
C ILE A 40 -13.34 7.96 3.12
N GLY A 41 -12.43 7.49 3.98
CA GLY A 41 -12.63 7.44 5.43
C GLY A 41 -12.86 8.81 6.06
N ILE A 42 -12.07 9.82 5.67
CA ILE A 42 -12.22 11.20 6.18
C ILE A 42 -13.58 11.81 5.76
N PHE A 43 -13.99 11.59 4.51
CA PHE A 43 -15.21 12.18 3.97
C PHE A 43 -16.50 11.38 4.28
N SER A 44 -16.40 10.25 4.98
CA SER A 44 -17.54 9.47 5.50
C SER A 44 -18.30 10.19 6.64
N LYS A 45 -17.73 11.26 7.25
CA LYS A 45 -18.35 12.02 8.37
C LYS A 45 -18.69 11.18 9.62
N THR A 46 -18.19 9.97 9.73
CA THR A 46 -18.30 9.14 10.92
C THR A 46 -17.02 9.24 11.75
N ILE A 47 -17.14 9.10 13.08
CA ILE A 47 -15.97 9.10 13.97
C ILE A 47 -15.06 7.92 13.64
N GLU A 48 -15.65 6.75 13.38
CA GLU A 48 -14.93 5.53 12.99
C GLU A 48 -14.11 5.73 11.70
N GLY A 49 -14.68 6.40 10.68
CA GLY A 49 -13.99 6.68 9.43
C GLY A 49 -12.77 7.59 9.60
N ILE A 50 -12.88 8.61 10.47
CA ILE A 50 -11.75 9.52 10.77
C ILE A 50 -10.65 8.79 11.52
N VAL A 51 -10.99 8.00 12.53
CA VAL A 51 -10.02 7.20 13.30
C VAL A 51 -9.32 6.19 12.39
N ALA A 52 -10.08 5.48 11.54
CA ALA A 52 -9.56 4.53 10.58
C ALA A 52 -8.60 5.19 9.57
N ALA A 53 -8.94 6.37 9.06
CA ALA A 53 -8.11 7.13 8.14
C ALA A 53 -6.77 7.53 8.78
N VAL A 54 -6.76 7.96 10.05
CA VAL A 54 -5.53 8.29 10.79
C VAL A 54 -4.67 7.04 11.01
N ILE A 55 -5.28 5.92 11.40
CA ILE A 55 -4.58 4.64 11.56
C ILE A 55 -3.94 4.24 10.23
N LEU A 56 -4.67 4.31 9.12
CA LEU A 56 -4.18 3.96 7.80
C LEU A 56 -3.03 4.87 7.35
N MET A 57 -3.09 6.18 7.62
CA MET A 57 -2.00 7.11 7.31
C MET A 57 -0.70 6.74 8.04
N ILE A 58 -0.78 6.44 9.34
CA ILE A 58 0.39 6.08 10.15
C ILE A 58 0.93 4.71 9.71
N ALA A 59 0.05 3.72 9.58
CA ALA A 59 0.41 2.37 9.18
C ALA A 59 1.06 2.34 7.79
N HIS A 60 0.44 3.01 6.82
CA HIS A 60 0.96 3.09 5.46
C HIS A 60 2.29 3.85 5.42
N GLY A 61 2.45 4.93 6.21
CA GLY A 61 3.71 5.66 6.31
C GLY A 61 4.88 4.77 6.75
N LEU A 62 4.66 3.90 7.72
CA LEU A 62 5.67 2.95 8.20
C LEU A 62 5.96 1.83 7.18
N VAL A 63 4.92 1.25 6.58
CA VAL A 63 5.08 0.14 5.63
C VAL A 63 5.70 0.60 4.31
N SER A 64 5.23 1.74 3.77
CA SER A 64 5.74 2.28 2.50
C SER A 64 7.19 2.74 2.61
N SER A 65 7.57 3.42 3.70
CA SER A 65 8.97 3.80 3.94
C SER A 65 9.88 2.56 4.03
N GLY A 66 9.44 1.50 4.74
CA GLY A 66 10.14 0.22 4.77
C GLY A 66 10.32 -0.40 3.38
N LEU A 67 9.26 -0.43 2.56
CA LEU A 67 9.34 -0.93 1.18
C LEU A 67 10.27 -0.09 0.30
N PHE A 68 10.24 1.24 0.42
CA PHE A 68 11.16 2.11 -0.32
C PHE A 68 12.62 1.89 0.06
N ILE A 69 12.93 1.67 1.34
CA ILE A 69 14.29 1.35 1.79
C ILE A 69 14.73 0.00 1.21
N MET A 70 13.89 -1.03 1.29
CA MET A 70 14.22 -2.36 0.75
C MET A 70 14.43 -2.34 -0.77
N VAL A 71 13.57 -1.65 -1.52
CA VAL A 71 13.72 -1.49 -2.97
C VAL A 71 14.99 -0.70 -3.33
N THR A 72 15.36 0.30 -2.52
CA THR A 72 16.59 1.07 -2.72
C THR A 72 17.82 0.21 -2.48
N ASN A 73 17.84 -0.60 -1.41
CA ASN A 73 18.93 -1.55 -1.15
C ASN A 73 19.12 -2.58 -2.27
N LEU A 74 18.03 -3.05 -2.90
CA LEU A 74 18.11 -3.90 -4.09
C LEU A 74 18.68 -3.16 -5.29
N TYR A 75 18.27 -1.90 -5.49
CA TYR A 75 18.78 -1.07 -6.57
C TYR A 75 20.29 -0.80 -6.41
N ASP A 76 20.78 -0.56 -5.21
CA ASP A 76 22.21 -0.31 -4.96
C ASP A 76 23.07 -1.56 -5.24
N ARG A 77 22.51 -2.76 -5.06
CA ARG A 77 23.23 -4.03 -5.30
C ARG A 77 23.22 -4.47 -6.76
N PHE A 78 22.08 -4.33 -7.43
CA PHE A 78 21.88 -4.88 -8.77
C PHE A 78 21.85 -3.80 -9.87
N HIS A 79 21.82 -2.52 -9.51
CA HIS A 79 21.75 -1.36 -10.41
C HIS A 79 20.61 -1.41 -11.44
N THR A 80 19.59 -2.24 -11.21
CA THR A 80 18.39 -2.34 -12.06
C THR A 80 17.15 -2.06 -11.23
N LYS A 81 16.08 -1.52 -11.83
CA LYS A 81 14.79 -1.29 -11.16
C LYS A 81 13.71 -2.29 -11.58
N LEU A 82 14.04 -3.15 -12.54
CA LEU A 82 13.12 -4.03 -13.24
C LEU A 82 12.91 -5.31 -12.42
N ILE A 83 11.66 -5.56 -12.04
CA ILE A 83 11.27 -6.68 -11.16
C ILE A 83 11.69 -8.05 -11.74
N ARG A 84 11.71 -8.18 -13.08
CA ARG A 84 12.10 -9.42 -13.77
C ARG A 84 13.53 -9.89 -13.46
N TYR A 85 14.44 -8.97 -13.10
CA TYR A 85 15.84 -9.29 -12.80
C TYR A 85 16.05 -9.78 -11.36
N TYR A 86 15.09 -9.58 -10.47
CA TYR A 86 15.18 -10.00 -9.07
C TYR A 86 14.77 -11.45 -8.81
N ARG A 87 14.81 -12.31 -9.84
CA ARG A 87 14.49 -13.74 -9.70
C ARG A 87 15.56 -14.45 -8.88
N GLY A 88 15.15 -15.34 -7.97
CA GLY A 88 16.06 -16.15 -7.15
C GLY A 88 16.63 -15.45 -5.92
N ALA A 89 16.18 -14.23 -5.59
CA ALA A 89 16.63 -13.49 -4.40
C ALA A 89 16.38 -14.24 -3.07
N THR A 90 15.41 -15.17 -3.04
CA THR A 90 15.12 -16.02 -1.88
C THR A 90 16.26 -16.98 -1.55
N TYR A 91 17.00 -17.47 -2.57
CA TYR A 91 18.13 -18.38 -2.38
C TYR A 91 19.39 -17.64 -1.93
N THR A 92 19.62 -16.44 -2.47
CA THR A 92 20.83 -15.66 -2.19
C THR A 92 20.72 -14.83 -0.91
N MET A 93 19.53 -14.31 -0.58
CA MET A 93 19.29 -13.43 0.55
C MET A 93 17.98 -13.79 1.29
N PRO A 94 17.93 -14.94 1.99
CA PRO A 94 16.68 -15.47 2.57
C PRO A 94 16.06 -14.54 3.62
N ILE A 95 16.85 -13.99 4.54
CA ILE A 95 16.37 -13.09 5.60
C ILE A 95 15.79 -11.80 5.00
N PHE A 96 16.48 -11.23 4.01
CA PHE A 96 16.01 -10.04 3.29
C PHE A 96 14.70 -10.33 2.56
N SER A 97 14.61 -11.48 1.89
CA SER A 97 13.40 -11.87 1.16
C SER A 97 12.20 -12.09 2.09
N LEU A 98 12.42 -12.63 3.31
CA LEU A 98 11.38 -12.79 4.32
C LEU A 98 10.86 -11.44 4.82
N LEU A 99 11.76 -10.51 5.16
CA LEU A 99 11.38 -9.15 5.59
C LEU A 99 10.66 -8.40 4.47
N PHE A 100 11.16 -8.48 3.24
CA PHE A 100 10.53 -7.87 2.08
C PHE A 100 9.13 -8.45 1.83
N PHE A 101 8.98 -9.76 1.94
CA PHE A 101 7.68 -10.43 1.84
C PHE A 101 6.72 -10.01 2.95
N ALA A 102 7.17 -9.94 4.20
CA ALA A 102 6.36 -9.49 5.33
C ALA A 102 5.86 -8.04 5.12
N LEU A 103 6.70 -7.15 4.61
CA LEU A 103 6.30 -5.77 4.27
C LEU A 103 5.31 -5.73 3.10
N ILE A 104 5.46 -6.61 2.10
CA ILE A 104 4.47 -6.74 1.02
C ILE A 104 3.13 -7.21 1.57
N LEU A 105 3.11 -8.20 2.47
CA LEU A 105 1.88 -8.65 3.12
C LEU A 105 1.22 -7.54 3.92
N ALA A 106 2.02 -6.77 4.68
CA ALA A 106 1.53 -5.62 5.41
C ALA A 106 0.95 -4.55 4.46
N ASN A 107 1.53 -4.37 3.27
CA ASN A 107 1.04 -3.41 2.28
C ASN A 107 -0.25 -3.86 1.59
N ILE A 108 -0.46 -5.16 1.36
CA ILE A 108 -1.71 -5.69 0.77
C ILE A 108 -2.83 -5.83 1.83
N ALA A 109 -2.69 -5.16 2.98
CA ALA A 109 -3.68 -5.20 4.05
C ALA A 109 -4.02 -6.64 4.50
N PHE A 110 -3.00 -7.47 4.72
CA PHE A 110 -3.21 -8.81 5.31
C PHE A 110 -3.89 -8.68 6.70
N PRO A 111 -4.77 -9.61 7.14
CA PRO A 111 -5.60 -9.43 8.35
C PRO A 111 -4.83 -9.11 9.65
N ILE A 112 -3.56 -9.49 9.74
CA ILE A 112 -2.69 -9.25 10.90
C ILE A 112 -2.08 -7.83 10.88
N SER A 113 -2.18 -7.11 9.76
CA SER A 113 -1.54 -5.82 9.54
C SER A 113 -2.39 -4.63 10.00
N LEU A 114 -1.72 -3.54 10.38
CA LEU A 114 -2.38 -2.28 10.73
C LEU A 114 -3.10 -1.63 9.53
N ASN A 115 -2.59 -1.85 8.31
CA ASN A 115 -3.24 -1.38 7.08
C ASN A 115 -4.62 -2.01 6.90
N PHE A 116 -4.77 -3.31 7.24
CA PHE A 116 -6.08 -3.98 7.18
C PHE A 116 -7.11 -3.31 8.08
N ILE A 117 -6.74 -3.02 9.33
CA ILE A 117 -7.61 -2.34 10.28
C ILE A 117 -8.04 -0.98 9.71
N GLY A 118 -7.08 -0.18 9.26
CA GLY A 118 -7.37 1.14 8.68
C GLY A 118 -8.28 1.09 7.44
N GLU A 119 -8.01 0.18 6.50
CA GLU A 119 -8.81 0.05 5.28
C GLU A 119 -10.20 -0.51 5.55
N PHE A 120 -10.30 -1.56 6.36
CA PHE A 120 -11.56 -2.22 6.65
C PHE A 120 -12.55 -1.26 7.32
N PHE A 121 -12.12 -0.58 8.39
CA PHE A 121 -12.97 0.40 9.06
C PHE A 121 -13.30 1.61 8.16
N SER A 122 -12.35 2.05 7.31
CA SER A 122 -12.63 3.11 6.33
C SER A 122 -13.72 2.70 5.34
N ILE A 123 -13.71 1.47 4.84
CA ILE A 123 -14.73 0.95 3.92
C ILE A 123 -16.08 0.77 4.63
N VAL A 124 -16.10 0.19 5.83
CA VAL A 124 -17.33 0.04 6.63
C VAL A 124 -17.98 1.39 6.87
N SER A 125 -17.18 2.40 7.24
CA SER A 125 -17.65 3.76 7.45
C SER A 125 -18.23 4.40 6.17
N ALA A 126 -17.65 4.09 5.01
CA ALA A 126 -18.13 4.57 3.72
C ALA A 126 -19.49 3.97 3.33
N ILE A 127 -19.75 2.72 3.71
CA ILE A 127 -21.03 2.03 3.49
C ILE A 127 -22.10 2.54 4.46
N GLN A 128 -21.72 2.83 5.70
CA GLN A 128 -22.61 3.40 6.72
C GLN A 128 -22.99 4.86 6.42
N PHE A 129 -22.22 5.55 5.58
CA PHE A 129 -22.63 6.81 4.99
C PHE A 129 -23.75 6.56 3.95
N SER A 130 -24.95 6.31 4.47
CA SER A 130 -26.23 6.22 3.75
C SER A 130 -27.22 7.19 4.36
#